data_AF-A0A1S8C667-F1
#
_entry.id   AF-A0A1S8C667-F1
#
_cell.length_a   1.000
_cell.length_b   1.000
_cell.length_c   1.000
_cell.angle_alpha   90.00
_cell.angle_beta   90.00
_cell.angle_gamma   90.00
#
_symmetry.space_group_name_H-M   'P 1'
#
loop_
_entity.id
_entity.type
_entity.pdbx_description
1 polymer ?
#
loop_
_entity_poly.entity_id
_entity_poly.type
_entity_poly.pdbx_seq_one_letter_code
_entity_poly.pdbx_strand_id
1 'polypeptide(L)'
;MVAGRPVVSVEHADGLRTTYEPVQPAVAAGQAVARGSPLGTLAVGHAGCPVEACLHWGARRGEVYLHPLTLLRPPRISLLPWG
;
A
#
# COMPACT_ATOMS: atom_id res chain seq x y z
N MET A 1 -14.36 -4.55 4.03
CA MET A 1 -14.79 -3.34 3.29
C MET A 1 -14.83 -2.18 4.26
N VAL A 2 -14.24 -1.04 3.93
CA VAL A 2 -14.36 0.20 4.71
C VAL A 2 -15.04 1.22 3.81
N ALA A 3 -16.12 1.87 4.28
CA ALA A 3 -16.90 2.82 3.49
C ALA A 3 -17.30 2.28 2.08
N GLY A 4 -17.60 0.98 1.97
CA GLY A 4 -17.96 0.33 0.70
C GLY A 4 -16.79 0.02 -0.23
N ARG A 5 -15.54 0.19 0.21
CA ARG A 5 -14.33 -0.04 -0.61
C ARG A 5 -13.55 -1.27 -0.17
N PRO A 6 -12.96 -2.02 -1.11
CA PRO A 6 -12.15 -3.20 -0.80
C PRO A 6 -10.79 -2.75 -0.28
N VAL A 7 -10.42 -3.28 0.88
CA VAL A 7 -9.22 -2.88 1.61
C VAL A 7 -8.52 -4.15 2.08
N VAL A 8 -7.20 -4.18 1.92
CA VAL A 8 -6.33 -5.19 2.52
C VAL A 8 -5.43 -4.53 3.54
N SER A 9 -5.35 -5.09 4.74
CA SER A 9 -4.37 -4.69 5.76
C SER A 9 -3.41 -5.84 6.03
N VAL A 10 -2.12 -5.53 6.13
CA VAL A 10 -1.06 -6.48 6.48
C VAL A 10 -0.43 -6.00 7.78
N GLU A 11 -0.43 -6.88 8.78
CA GLU A 11 0.33 -6.73 10.01
C GLU A 11 1.72 -7.31 9.81
N HIS A 12 2.73 -6.55 10.23
CA HIS A 12 4.13 -6.93 10.15
C HIS A 12 4.66 -7.24 11.56
N ALA A 13 5.70 -8.07 11.64
CA ALA A 13 6.23 -8.57 12.91
C ALA A 13 6.74 -7.48 13.87
N ASP A 14 7.07 -6.30 13.35
CA ASP A 14 7.56 -5.15 14.12
C ASP A 14 6.43 -4.21 14.60
N GLY A 15 5.16 -4.62 14.46
CA GLY A 15 4.00 -3.81 14.84
C GLY A 15 3.64 -2.71 13.84
N LEU A 16 4.27 -2.72 12.66
CA LEU A 16 3.83 -1.94 11.51
C LEU A 16 2.56 -2.58 10.93
N ARG A 17 1.56 -1.75 10.61
CA ARG A 17 0.43 -2.12 9.77
C ARG A 17 0.47 -1.30 8.49
N THR A 18 0.41 -1.97 7.34
CA THR A 18 0.21 -1.33 6.03
C THR A 18 -1.18 -1.61 5.48
N THR A 19 -1.83 -0.61 4.91
CA THR A 19 -3.18 -0.69 4.36
C THR A 19 -3.19 -0.32 2.89
N TYR A 20 -3.90 -1.08 2.07
CA TYR A 20 -3.96 -0.98 0.62
C TYR A 20 -5.41 -0.85 0.15
N GLU A 21 -5.73 0.22 -0.57
CA GLU A 21 -7.07 0.53 -1.08
C GLU A 21 -6.98 1.18 -2.48
N PRO A 22 -7.94 0.97 -3.40
CA PRO A 22 -8.98 -0.06 -3.36
C PRO A 22 -8.46 -1.38 -3.93
N VAL A 23 -8.11 -2.35 -3.09
CA VAL A 23 -7.54 -3.64 -3.55
C VAL A 23 -8.55 -4.75 -3.38
N GLN A 24 -8.98 -5.35 -4.49
CA GLN A 24 -9.79 -6.56 -4.48
C GLN A 24 -8.93 -7.73 -3.97
N PRO A 25 -9.26 -8.32 -2.80
CA PRO A 25 -8.37 -9.25 -2.13
C PRO A 25 -8.22 -10.57 -2.91
N ALA A 26 -6.99 -11.04 -3.01
CA ALA A 26 -6.64 -12.43 -3.39
C ALA A 26 -6.21 -13.26 -2.16
N VAL A 27 -6.31 -12.68 -0.96
CA VAL A 27 -5.92 -13.27 0.32
C VAL A 27 -7.09 -13.23 1.30
N ALA A 28 -7.09 -14.15 2.26
CA ALA A 28 -8.07 -14.18 3.34
C ALA A 28 -7.55 -13.50 4.63
N ALA A 29 -8.47 -13.06 5.50
CA ALA A 29 -8.10 -12.58 6.82
C ALA A 29 -7.39 -13.69 7.62
N GLY A 30 -6.28 -13.35 8.29
CA GLY A 30 -5.45 -14.31 9.02
C GLY A 30 -4.48 -15.12 8.14
N GLN A 31 -4.54 -14.98 6.82
CA GLN A 31 -3.57 -15.63 5.93
C GLN A 31 -2.19 -15.00 6.08
N ALA A 32 -1.19 -15.83 6.39
CA ALA A 32 0.20 -15.41 6.39
C ALA A 32 0.65 -15.13 4.95
N VAL A 33 1.35 -14.00 4.76
CA VAL A 33 1.91 -13.59 3.47
C VAL A 33 3.39 -13.29 3.62
N ALA A 34 4.16 -13.57 2.57
CA ALA A 34 5.58 -13.27 2.53
C ALA A 34 5.83 -12.00 1.70
N ARG A 35 7.04 -11.46 1.82
CA ARG A 35 7.50 -10.40 0.90
C ARG A 35 7.38 -10.89 -0.54
N GLY A 36 6.66 -10.13 -1.37
CA GLY A 36 6.42 -10.46 -2.78
C GLY A 36 5.14 -11.25 -3.04
N SER A 37 4.42 -11.70 -2.00
CA SER A 37 3.10 -12.31 -2.17
C SER A 37 2.11 -11.29 -2.75
N PRO A 38 1.38 -11.64 -3.83
CA PRO A 38 0.27 -10.82 -4.32
C PRO A 38 -0.82 -10.72 -3.25
N LEU A 39 -1.25 -9.49 -2.94
CA LEU A 39 -2.36 -9.26 -1.99
C LEU A 39 -3.72 -9.22 -2.70
N GLY A 40 -3.73 -8.96 -4.00
CA GLY A 40 -4.94 -8.73 -4.77
C GLY A 40 -4.68 -7.90 -6.01
N THR A 41 -5.77 -7.45 -6.62
CA THR A 41 -5.75 -6.61 -7.83
C THR A 41 -6.27 -5.23 -7.48
N LEU A 42 -5.60 -4.18 -7.97
CA LEU A 42 -6.07 -2.81 -7.80
C LEU A 42 -7.39 -2.63 -8.56
N ALA A 43 -8.41 -2.16 -7.87
CA ALA A 43 -9.70 -1.81 -8.47
C ALA A 43 -9.64 -0.40 -9.06
N VAL A 44 -10.47 -0.17 -10.08
CA VAL A 44 -10.66 1.16 -10.68
C VAL A 44 -11.49 2.06 -9.78
N GLY A 45 -11.33 3.37 -9.96
CA GLY A 45 -12.18 4.37 -9.34
C GLY A 45 -11.81 4.67 -7.88
N HIS A 46 -11.15 5.80 -7.68
CA HIS A 46 -10.99 6.41 -6.36
C HIS A 46 -11.24 7.93 -6.45
N ALA A 47 -11.97 8.49 -5.50
CA ALA A 47 -12.26 9.92 -5.48
C ALA A 47 -10.95 10.73 -5.34
N GLY A 48 -10.67 11.59 -6.33
CA GLY A 48 -9.42 12.36 -6.36
C GLY A 48 -8.24 11.67 -7.05
N CYS A 49 -8.42 10.48 -7.63
CA CYS A 49 -7.43 9.89 -8.53
C CYS A 49 -7.42 10.62 -9.89
N PRO A 50 -6.26 11.05 -10.40
CA PRO A 50 -6.15 11.65 -11.73
C PRO A 50 -6.14 10.62 -12.87
N VAL A 51 -6.07 9.33 -12.54
CA VAL A 51 -5.98 8.20 -13.49
C VAL A 51 -7.04 7.15 -13.18
N GLU A 52 -7.20 6.17 -14.07
CA GLU A 52 -8.24 5.11 -13.98
C GLU A 52 -8.20 4.34 -12.65
N ALA A 53 -7.00 4.09 -12.13
CA ALA A 53 -6.79 3.47 -10.83
C ALA A 53 -5.51 4.02 -10.17
N CYS A 54 -5.58 4.39 -8.88
CA CYS A 54 -4.38 4.63 -8.07
C CYS A 54 -4.46 3.85 -6.76
N LEU A 55 -3.30 3.40 -6.30
CA LEU A 55 -3.17 2.75 -5.01
C LEU A 55 -3.06 3.80 -3.90
N HIS A 56 -3.98 3.74 -2.96
CA HIS A 56 -3.93 4.44 -1.69
C HIS A 56 -3.26 3.53 -0.69
N TRP A 57 -2.06 3.94 -0.27
CA TRP A 57 -1.23 3.16 0.64
C TRP A 57 -1.01 3.93 1.93
N GLY A 58 -1.39 3.32 3.06
CA GLY A 58 -1.23 3.87 4.39
C GLY A 58 -0.31 3.01 5.24
N ALA A 59 0.37 3.63 6.20
CA ALA A 59 1.23 2.95 7.16
C ALA A 59 1.01 3.52 8.57
N ARG A 60 0.92 2.65 9.57
CA ARG A 60 0.91 3.04 10.98
C ARG A 60 1.69 2.05 11.84
N ARG A 61 2.23 2.53 12.96
CA ARG A 61 2.86 1.69 13.98
C ARG A 61 2.14 1.94 15.31
N GLY A 62 1.43 0.93 15.80
CA GLY A 62 0.40 1.15 16.81
C GLY A 62 -0.61 2.20 16.34
N GLU A 63 -0.76 3.28 17.11
CA GLU A 63 -1.65 4.41 16.80
C GLU A 63 -0.97 5.53 15.99
N VAL A 64 0.33 5.44 15.74
CA VAL A 64 1.09 6.50 15.06
C VAL A 64 1.05 6.28 13.55
N TYR A 65 0.48 7.22 12.80
CA TYR A 65 0.56 7.24 11.34
C TYR A 65 1.94 7.66 10.87
N LEU A 66 2.44 6.95 9.86
CA LEU A 66 3.74 7.19 9.25
C LEU A 66 3.57 7.68 7.83
N HIS A 67 4.51 8.49 7.35
CA HIS A 67 4.61 8.80 5.93
C HIS A 67 5.04 7.56 5.14
N PRO A 68 4.18 6.91 4.33
CA PRO A 68 4.43 5.54 3.83
C PRO A 68 5.65 5.44 2.91
N LEU A 69 6.01 6.52 2.20
CA LEU A 69 7.17 6.50 1.31
C LEU A 69 8.51 6.35 2.06
N THR A 70 8.55 6.58 3.37
CA THR A 70 9.76 6.34 4.18
C THR A 70 10.08 4.84 4.33
N LEU A 71 9.09 3.97 4.05
CA LEU A 71 9.25 2.51 4.07
C LEU A 71 9.81 1.95 2.76
N LEU A 72 9.84 2.75 1.70
CA LEU A 72 10.44 2.37 0.43
C LEU A 72 11.96 2.59 0.50
N ARG A 73 12.70 1.84 -0.33
CA ARG A 73 14.14 2.10 -0.47
C ARG A 73 14.34 3.53 -1.00
N PRO A 74 15.34 4.28 -0.50
CA PRO A 74 15.65 5.60 -1.03
C PRO A 74 15.87 5.52 -2.55
N PRO A 75 15.34 6.45 -3.34
CA PRO A 75 15.64 6.50 -4.77
C PRO A 75 17.14 6.66 -4.96
N ARG A 76 17.71 5.97 -5.94
CA ARG A 76 19.06 6.27 -6.41
C ARG A 76 18.98 7.60 -7.15
N ILE A 77 19.40 8.68 -6.50
CA ILE A 77 19.51 10.00 -7.13
C ILE A 77 20.74 9.96 -8.03
N SER A 78 20.56 10.20 -9.33
CA SER A 78 21.64 10.44 -10.28
C SER A 78 21.39 11.77 -10.97
N LEU A 79 22.42 12.59 -11.09
CA LEU A 79 22.37 13.78 -11.93
C LEU A 79 22.42 13.35 -13.40
N LEU A 80 21.61 13.99 -14.25
CA LEU A 80 21.79 13.89 -15.69
C LEU A 80 23.09 14.62 -16.06
N PRO A 81 23.98 14.04 -16.89
CA PRO A 81 25.09 14.79 -17.45
C PRO A 81 24.54 15.96 -18.26
N TRP A 82 25.13 17.14 -18.07
CA TRP A 82 24.78 18.31 -18.85
C TRP A 82 25.33 18.09 -20.27
N GLY A 83 24.44 18.21 -21.27
CA GLY A 83 24.80 18.25 -22.68
C GLY A 83 25.19 19.66 -23.11
#